data_AF-A0A2A4NNW3-F1
#
_entry.id   AF-A0A2A4NNW3-F1
#
_cell.length_a   1.000
_cell.length_b   1.000
_cell.length_c   1.000
_cell.angle_alpha   90.00
_cell.angle_beta   90.00
_cell.angle_gamma   90.00
#
_symmetry.space_group_name_H-M   'P 1'
#
loop_
_entity.id
_entity.type
_entity.pdbx_description
1 polymer ?
#
loop_
_entity_poly.entity_id
_entity_poly.type
_entity_poly.pdbx_seq_one_letter_code
_entity_poly.pdbx_strand_id
1 'polypeptide(L)'
;MNRILFLLFFIFALSSCEKNTSNDILPEVDVDTKIDLNLPSYLDLNTPSGWAKHLSNKVGVNGILILNTGTSPRYKAFDLACPNFDCEEQLEFEGGLKLTCSCDGEKYSILSGAPQTKGYKYFAREYRVTKNGNILRITNF
;
A
#
# COMPACT_ATOMS: atom_id res chain seq x y z
N MET A 1 28.60 18.43 -38.76
CA MET A 1 28.10 18.87 -37.44
C MET A 1 27.01 17.95 -36.87
N ASN A 2 27.02 16.64 -37.18
CA ASN A 2 25.85 15.77 -36.94
C ASN A 2 26.15 14.59 -36.00
N ARG A 3 27.34 14.53 -35.38
CA ARG A 3 27.75 13.44 -34.47
C ARG A 3 27.48 13.73 -32.99
N ILE A 4 27.22 15.00 -32.64
CA ILE A 4 26.95 15.42 -31.25
C ILE A 4 25.50 15.10 -30.85
N LEU A 5 24.57 15.00 -31.82
CA LEU A 5 23.15 14.75 -31.54
C LEU A 5 22.88 13.31 -31.05
N PHE A 6 23.72 12.34 -31.43
CA PHE A 6 23.59 10.95 -30.98
C PHE A 6 24.05 10.74 -29.53
N LEU A 7 24.92 11.60 -29.03
CA LEU A 7 25.46 11.53 -27.65
C LEU A 7 24.46 12.06 -26.61
N LEU A 8 23.59 12.99 -27.00
CA LEU A 8 22.52 13.52 -26.14
C LEU A 8 21.34 12.54 -25.96
N PHE A 9 21.11 11.64 -26.91
CA PHE A 9 20.03 10.64 -26.80
C PHE A 9 20.38 9.48 -25.86
N PHE A 10 21.68 9.19 -25.67
CA PHE A 10 22.12 8.10 -24.79
C PHE A 10 22.09 8.47 -23.29
N ILE A 11 22.15 9.77 -22.97
CA ILE A 11 22.15 10.25 -21.58
C ILE A 11 20.74 10.21 -20.96
N PHE A 12 19.67 10.26 -21.77
CA PHE A 12 18.30 10.18 -21.27
C PHE A 12 17.80 8.75 -20.97
N ALA A 13 18.60 7.71 -21.28
CA ALA A 13 18.20 6.32 -21.11
C ALA A 13 18.55 5.71 -19.74
N LEU A 14 19.18 6.47 -18.84
CA LEU A 14 19.65 5.98 -17.53
C LEU A 14 18.89 6.56 -16.33
N SER A 15 17.60 6.90 -16.48
CA SER A 15 16.71 7.01 -15.32
C SER A 15 16.37 5.62 -14.81
N SER A 16 17.35 4.96 -14.19
CA SER A 16 17.11 3.80 -13.33
C SER A 16 16.17 4.26 -12.21
N CYS A 17 14.90 3.86 -12.29
CA CYS A 17 13.99 3.92 -11.16
C CYS A 17 14.57 2.99 -10.10
N GLU A 18 15.31 3.54 -9.14
CA GLU A 18 15.57 2.86 -7.87
C GLU A 18 14.19 2.47 -7.33
N LYS A 19 13.90 1.17 -7.30
CA LYS A 19 12.81 0.67 -6.46
C LYS A 19 13.21 1.12 -5.07
N ASN A 20 12.54 2.14 -4.53
CA ASN A 20 12.61 2.46 -3.11
C ASN A 20 12.30 1.15 -2.40
N THR A 21 13.32 0.45 -1.93
CA THR A 21 13.14 -0.75 -1.14
C THR A 21 12.59 -0.24 0.17
N SER A 22 11.26 -0.16 0.26
CA SER A 22 10.57 -0.11 1.54
C SER A 22 11.22 -1.21 2.37
N ASN A 23 11.92 -0.85 3.45
CA ASN A 23 12.46 -1.84 4.36
C ASN A 23 11.24 -2.57 4.91
N ASP A 24 10.97 -3.74 4.37
CA ASP A 24 9.80 -4.54 4.67
C ASP A 24 10.33 -5.90 5.12
N ILE A 25 10.02 -6.23 6.38
CA ILE A 25 10.50 -7.45 7.04
C ILE A 25 9.36 -8.42 7.33
N LEU A 26 8.14 -8.08 6.94
CA LEU A 26 6.99 -8.95 7.11
C LEU A 26 7.21 -10.25 6.28
N PRO A 27 6.70 -11.41 6.73
CA PRO A 27 6.81 -12.65 5.96
C PRO A 27 6.23 -12.50 4.55
N GLU A 28 6.87 -13.08 3.54
CA GLU A 28 6.30 -13.08 2.19
C GLU A 28 5.03 -13.94 2.14
N VAL A 29 3.95 -13.33 1.62
CA VAL A 29 2.65 -13.97 1.43
C VAL A 29 2.13 -13.66 0.04
N ASP A 30 1.64 -14.67 -0.64
CA ASP A 30 1.03 -14.52 -1.96
C ASP A 30 -0.34 -13.83 -1.82
N VAL A 31 -0.46 -12.66 -2.43
CA VAL A 31 -1.70 -11.89 -2.47
C VAL A 31 -2.20 -11.80 -3.90
N ASP A 32 -3.36 -12.38 -4.16
CA ASP A 32 -4.18 -12.16 -5.35
C ASP A 32 -5.66 -12.30 -4.96
N THR A 33 -6.22 -11.19 -4.46
CA THR A 33 -7.63 -11.15 -4.04
C THR A 33 -8.44 -10.19 -4.90
N LYS A 34 -9.75 -10.45 -4.98
CA LYS A 34 -10.71 -9.64 -5.71
C LYS A 34 -11.81 -9.18 -4.77
N ILE A 35 -12.11 -7.90 -4.84
CA ILE A 35 -13.14 -7.24 -4.04
C ILE A 35 -14.19 -6.63 -4.98
N ASP A 36 -15.45 -6.97 -4.77
CA ASP A 36 -16.57 -6.34 -5.48
C ASP A 36 -17.09 -5.14 -4.70
N LEU A 37 -16.96 -3.95 -5.30
CA LEU A 37 -17.39 -2.66 -4.74
C LEU A 37 -18.91 -2.55 -4.53
N ASN A 38 -19.70 -3.48 -5.07
CA ASN A 38 -21.14 -3.53 -4.86
C ASN A 38 -21.54 -4.27 -3.57
N LEU A 39 -20.62 -5.01 -2.93
CA LEU A 39 -20.95 -5.72 -1.70
C LEU A 39 -21.06 -4.72 -0.53
N PRO A 40 -22.01 -4.93 0.42
CA PRO A 40 -22.22 -4.04 1.56
C PRO A 40 -20.96 -3.69 2.36
N SER A 41 -20.06 -4.66 2.55
CA SER A 41 -18.79 -4.48 3.29
C SER A 41 -17.79 -3.54 2.61
N TYR A 42 -18.01 -3.18 1.34
CA TYR A 42 -17.10 -2.36 0.54
C TYR A 42 -17.79 -1.13 -0.04
N LEU A 43 -19.04 -0.84 0.35
CA LEU A 43 -19.78 0.31 -0.19
C LEU A 43 -19.06 1.63 0.08
N ASP A 44 -18.41 1.76 1.23
CA ASP A 44 -17.64 2.96 1.60
C ASP A 44 -16.51 3.22 0.61
N LEU A 45 -15.92 2.19 -0.03
CA LEU A 45 -14.88 2.37 -1.05
C LEU A 45 -15.38 3.10 -2.32
N ASN A 46 -16.68 3.32 -2.47
CA ASN A 46 -17.22 4.11 -3.58
C ASN A 46 -17.07 5.63 -3.36
N THR A 47 -16.87 6.09 -2.13
CA THR A 47 -16.70 7.51 -1.80
C THR A 47 -15.23 7.86 -1.51
N PRO A 48 -14.76 9.06 -1.85
CA PRO A 48 -13.45 9.54 -1.42
C PRO A 48 -13.29 9.46 0.10
N SER A 49 -12.10 9.07 0.56
CA SER A 49 -11.76 8.82 1.97
C SER A 49 -12.47 7.61 2.60
N GLY A 50 -13.36 6.94 1.86
CA GLY A 50 -13.95 5.69 2.31
C GLY A 50 -12.93 4.55 2.32
N TRP A 51 -13.10 3.63 3.26
CA TRP A 51 -12.16 2.56 3.53
C TRP A 51 -12.89 1.29 3.94
N ALA A 52 -12.22 0.15 3.80
CA ALA A 52 -12.74 -1.13 4.25
C ALA A 52 -11.58 -2.05 4.61
N LYS A 53 -11.82 -2.94 5.59
CA LYS A 53 -10.88 -4.03 5.90
C LYS A 53 -11.34 -5.30 5.20
N HIS A 54 -10.43 -5.93 4.48
CA HIS A 54 -10.63 -7.26 3.91
C HIS A 54 -9.92 -8.29 4.81
N LEU A 55 -10.71 -8.87 5.70
CA LEU A 55 -10.28 -9.89 6.65
C LEU A 55 -10.75 -11.25 6.15
N SER A 56 -9.87 -11.99 5.49
CA SER A 56 -10.15 -13.35 5.04
C SER A 56 -8.99 -14.25 5.42
N ASN A 57 -9.28 -15.52 5.70
CA ASN A 57 -8.26 -16.52 5.92
C ASN A 57 -7.36 -16.58 4.68
N LYS A 58 -6.05 -16.32 4.86
CA LYS A 58 -5.00 -16.32 3.82
C LYS A 58 -4.88 -15.05 2.95
N VAL A 59 -5.32 -13.88 3.41
CA VAL A 59 -5.08 -12.62 2.67
C VAL A 59 -4.20 -11.68 3.46
N GLY A 60 -3.07 -11.30 2.86
CA GLY A 60 -2.02 -10.55 3.57
C GLY A 60 -1.43 -11.36 4.73
N VAL A 61 -0.61 -10.70 5.54
CA VAL A 61 -0.09 -11.26 6.78
C VAL A 61 -1.18 -11.24 7.85
N ASN A 62 -1.79 -10.07 8.08
CA ASN A 62 -2.88 -9.91 9.06
C ASN A 62 -4.17 -9.35 8.46
N GLY A 63 -4.38 -9.48 7.15
CA GLY A 63 -5.47 -8.85 6.42
C GLY A 63 -5.02 -7.60 5.67
N ILE A 64 -5.96 -6.98 4.95
CA ILE A 64 -5.66 -5.82 4.09
C ILE A 64 -6.63 -4.68 4.40
N LEU A 65 -6.10 -3.48 4.64
CA LEU A 65 -6.86 -2.24 4.58
C LEU A 65 -6.91 -1.76 3.13
N ILE A 66 -8.08 -1.37 2.65
CA ILE A 66 -8.27 -0.68 1.38
C ILE A 66 -8.83 0.70 1.66
N LEU A 67 -8.34 1.71 0.95
CA LEU A 67 -8.84 3.08 1.01
C LEU A 67 -9.01 3.66 -0.38
N ASN A 68 -10.07 4.44 -0.56
CA ASN A 68 -10.27 5.29 -1.73
C ASN A 68 -9.65 6.66 -1.41
N THR A 69 -8.55 6.99 -2.08
CA THR A 69 -7.80 8.23 -1.83
C THR A 69 -8.50 9.48 -2.39
N GLY A 70 -9.51 9.29 -3.25
CA GLY A 70 -10.12 10.38 -4.03
C GLY A 70 -9.20 11.02 -5.07
N THR A 71 -7.95 10.56 -5.22
CA THR A 71 -6.91 11.14 -6.09
C THR A 71 -6.31 10.07 -7.02
N SER A 72 -5.11 10.29 -7.56
CA SER A 72 -4.40 9.30 -8.36
C SER A 72 -3.13 8.85 -7.62
N PRO A 73 -2.97 7.55 -7.27
CA PRO A 73 -3.88 6.43 -7.57
C PRO A 73 -5.16 6.49 -6.72
N ARG A 74 -6.29 6.08 -7.31
CA ARG A 74 -7.63 6.16 -6.67
C ARG A 74 -7.78 5.26 -5.46
N TYR A 75 -7.08 4.14 -5.45
CA TYR A 75 -7.12 3.18 -4.35
C TYR A 75 -5.72 2.89 -3.88
N LYS A 76 -5.55 2.77 -2.56
CA LYS A 76 -4.37 2.21 -1.92
C LYS A 76 -4.80 1.03 -1.06
N ALA A 77 -3.89 0.09 -0.88
CA ALA A 77 -4.09 -1.06 -0.02
C ALA A 77 -2.83 -1.32 0.81
N PHE A 78 -3.01 -1.63 2.09
CA PHE A 78 -1.91 -1.89 3.02
C PHE A 78 -2.18 -3.18 3.80
N ASP A 79 -1.13 -3.94 4.10
CA ASP A 79 -1.20 -5.01 5.08
C ASP A 79 -1.58 -4.42 6.45
N LEU A 80 -2.34 -5.18 7.22
CA LEU A 80 -2.68 -4.83 8.59
C LEU A 80 -1.66 -5.35 9.61
N ALA A 81 -0.57 -6.01 9.20
CA ALA A 81 0.50 -6.39 10.12
C ALA A 81 1.39 -5.17 10.47
N CYS A 82 1.79 -5.07 11.73
CA CYS A 82 2.75 -4.06 12.15
C CYS A 82 4.11 -4.27 11.44
N PRO A 83 4.67 -3.25 10.78
CA PRO A 83 5.92 -3.36 10.00
C PRO A 83 7.14 -3.88 10.75
N ASN A 84 7.19 -3.73 12.08
CA ASN A 84 8.27 -4.26 12.91
C ASN A 84 8.15 -5.78 13.14
N PHE A 85 7.02 -6.39 12.76
CA PHE A 85 6.68 -7.81 12.92
C PHE A 85 6.92 -8.37 14.33
N ASP A 86 6.69 -7.53 15.34
CA ASP A 86 6.87 -7.80 16.76
C ASP A 86 5.54 -8.05 17.48
N CYS A 87 4.45 -8.13 16.71
CA CYS A 87 3.09 -8.04 17.20
C CYS A 87 2.12 -8.87 16.33
N GLU A 88 1.22 -9.62 16.98
CA GLU A 88 0.14 -10.35 16.29
C GLU A 88 -1.10 -9.48 16.02
N GLU A 89 -1.22 -8.32 16.68
CA GLU A 89 -2.34 -7.40 16.50
C GLU A 89 -2.33 -6.70 15.14
N GLN A 90 -3.52 -6.25 14.72
CA GLN A 90 -3.69 -5.51 13.48
C GLN A 90 -3.35 -4.02 13.66
N LEU A 91 -2.84 -3.41 12.60
CA LEU A 91 -2.83 -1.96 12.44
C LEU A 91 -4.26 -1.42 12.55
N GLU A 92 -4.41 -0.41 13.38
CA GLU A 92 -5.66 0.30 13.56
C GLU A 92 -5.74 1.48 12.60
N PHE A 93 -6.88 1.59 11.92
CA PHE A 93 -7.24 2.74 11.11
C PHE A 93 -8.57 3.28 11.62
N GLU A 94 -8.51 4.40 12.32
CA GLU A 94 -9.69 5.07 12.90
C GLU A 94 -10.23 6.21 12.00
N GLY A 95 -9.77 6.25 10.74
CA GLY A 95 -10.03 7.37 9.84
C GLY A 95 -8.97 8.47 9.96
N GLY A 96 -8.77 9.20 8.86
CA GLY A 96 -7.73 10.22 8.75
C GLY A 96 -6.56 9.76 7.89
N LEU A 97 -5.32 10.09 8.28
CA LEU A 97 -4.12 9.93 7.44
C LEU A 97 -3.09 8.93 7.97
N LYS A 98 -3.42 8.17 9.02
CA LYS A 98 -2.44 7.34 9.74
C LYS A 98 -3.00 5.96 10.11
N LEU A 99 -2.15 4.95 9.98
CA LEU A 99 -2.29 3.62 10.57
C LEU A 99 -1.52 3.60 11.87
N THR A 100 -2.06 3.01 12.93
CA THR A 100 -1.39 2.91 14.23
C THR A 100 -1.17 1.45 14.57
N CYS A 101 0.06 1.07 14.94
CA CYS A 101 0.33 -0.25 15.50
C CYS A 101 -0.05 -0.27 16.98
N SER A 102 -0.90 -1.21 17.38
CA SER A 102 -1.41 -1.27 18.76
C SER A 102 -0.36 -1.72 19.78
N CYS A 103 0.72 -2.37 19.34
CA CYS A 103 1.76 -2.88 20.25
C CYS A 103 2.75 -1.81 20.71
N ASP A 104 3.24 -0.95 19.81
CA ASP A 104 4.26 0.06 20.12
C ASP A 104 3.75 1.50 19.94
N GLY A 105 2.50 1.66 19.46
CA GLY A 105 1.89 2.95 19.18
C GLY A 105 2.46 3.64 17.93
N GLU A 106 3.31 2.96 17.14
CA GLU A 106 3.92 3.57 15.97
C GLU A 106 2.89 3.89 14.90
N LYS A 107 3.10 5.02 14.22
CA LYS A 107 2.18 5.53 13.21
C LYS A 107 2.79 5.48 11.83
N TYR A 108 1.99 5.08 10.84
CA TYR A 108 2.39 5.00 9.44
C TYR A 108 1.48 5.85 8.58
N SER A 109 2.05 6.57 7.62
CA SER A 109 1.27 7.39 6.66
C SER A 109 0.49 6.50 5.70
N ILE A 110 -0.82 6.70 5.54
CA ILE A 110 -1.60 6.01 4.49
C ILE A 110 -1.24 6.49 3.08
N LEU A 111 -0.53 7.60 2.95
CA LEU A 111 -0.14 8.15 1.65
C LEU A 111 1.09 7.45 1.11
N SER A 112 2.03 7.07 1.98
CA SER A 112 3.34 6.55 1.57
C SER A 112 3.77 5.26 2.27
N GLY A 113 3.02 4.78 3.27
CA GLY A 113 3.44 3.70 4.17
C GLY A 113 4.57 4.08 5.13
N ALA A 114 5.10 5.31 5.05
CA ALA A 114 6.28 5.70 5.82
C ALA A 114 6.00 5.80 7.33
N PRO A 115 6.92 5.32 8.18
CA PRO A 115 6.83 5.55 9.63
C PRO A 115 6.83 7.04 9.94
N GLN A 116 6.13 7.42 11.01
CA GLN A 116 5.92 8.81 11.42
C GLN A 116 6.69 9.16 12.69
N THR A 117 7.32 8.18 13.34
CA THR A 117 8.20 8.40 14.49
C THR A 117 9.67 8.24 14.10
N LYS A 118 10.51 9.13 14.64
CA LYS A 118 11.96 9.10 14.41
C LYS A 118 12.55 7.80 14.98
N GLY A 119 13.32 7.10 14.15
CA GLY A 119 14.02 5.87 14.54
C GLY A 119 13.41 4.60 13.95
N TYR A 120 12.12 4.63 13.58
CA TYR A 120 11.47 3.56 12.83
C TYR A 120 11.85 3.65 11.36
N LYS A 121 12.14 2.50 10.76
CA LYS A 121 12.68 2.39 9.39
C LYS A 121 11.84 1.53 8.48
N TYR A 122 10.96 0.71 9.04
CA TYR A 122 10.13 -0.22 8.30
C TYR A 122 8.84 0.46 7.86
N PHE A 123 8.46 0.24 6.61
CA PHE A 123 7.27 0.86 6.03
C PHE A 123 6.08 -0.11 6.16
N ALA A 124 4.87 0.45 6.27
CA ALA A 124 3.66 -0.34 6.06
C ALA A 124 3.69 -0.94 4.65
N ARG A 125 3.57 -2.27 4.58
CA ARG A 125 3.56 -3.01 3.31
C ARG A 125 2.36 -2.57 2.48
N GLU A 126 2.64 -1.92 1.37
CA GLU A 126 1.62 -1.53 0.40
C GLU A 126 1.39 -2.67 -0.61
N TYR A 127 0.16 -2.79 -1.10
CA TYR A 127 -0.22 -3.70 -2.18
C TYR A 127 -0.62 -2.93 -3.44
N ARG A 128 -0.41 -3.56 -4.59
CA ARG A 128 -0.84 -3.04 -5.90
C ARG A 128 -2.35 -3.21 -6.03
N VAL A 129 -3.06 -2.12 -6.31
CA VAL A 129 -4.51 -2.15 -6.58
C VAL A 129 -4.78 -1.83 -8.05
N THR A 130 -5.56 -2.68 -8.71
CA THR A 130 -6.06 -2.46 -10.08
C THR A 130 -7.58 -2.54 -10.09
N LYS A 131 -8.24 -1.61 -10.79
CA LYS A 131 -9.71 -1.60 -10.91
C LYS A 131 -10.12 -2.08 -12.29
N ASN A 132 -11.04 -3.04 -12.35
CA ASN A 132 -11.69 -3.49 -13.57
C ASN A 132 -13.21 -3.51 -13.35
N GLY A 133 -13.92 -2.54 -13.92
CA GLY A 133 -15.34 -2.34 -13.63
C GLY A 133 -15.56 -2.05 -12.14
N ASN A 134 -16.38 -2.88 -11.47
CA ASN A 134 -16.64 -2.79 -10.03
C ASN A 134 -15.75 -3.71 -9.20
N ILE A 135 -14.80 -4.42 -9.83
CA ILE A 135 -13.86 -5.29 -9.14
C ILE A 135 -12.55 -4.54 -8.90
N LEU A 136 -12.09 -4.53 -7.65
CA LEU A 136 -10.70 -4.24 -7.30
C LEU A 136 -9.93 -5.55 -7.22
N ARG A 137 -8.83 -5.67 -7.94
CA ARG A 137 -7.85 -6.76 -7.78
C ARG A 137 -6.64 -6.22 -7.04
N ILE A 138 -6.26 -6.91 -5.97
CA ILE A 138 -5.16 -6.54 -5.07
C ILE A 138 -4.09 -7.62 -5.17
N THR A 139 -2.86 -7.20 -5.44
CA THR A 139 -1.70 -8.10 -5.59
C THR A 139 -0.46 -7.56 -4.90
N ASN A 140 0.58 -8.38 -4.74
CA ASN A 140 1.94 -7.89 -4.47
C ASN A 140 2.42 -6.95 -5.60
N PHE A 141 3.45 -6.13 -5.31
CA PHE A 141 4.03 -5.18 -6.25
C PHE A 141 4.92 -5.81 -7.33
#